data_AF-A0A7C7MZW7-F1
#
_entry.id   AF-A0A7C7MZW7-F1
#
_cell.length_a   1.000
_cell.length_b   1.000
_cell.length_c   1.000
_cell.angle_alpha   90.00
_cell.angle_beta   90.00
_cell.angle_gamma   90.00
#
_symmetry.space_group_name_H-M   'P 1'
#
loop_
_entity.id
_entity.type
_entity.pdbx_description
1 polymer ?
#
loop_
_entity_poly.entity_id
_entity_poly.type
_entity_poly.pdbx_seq_one_letter_code
_entity_poly.pdbx_strand_id
1 'polypeptide(L)'
;MKVDVQDIDCDFYTFSGHKMYAPSGIGGMFGKMEVMETMVPYVTGGDMIMQVTLEKTTYAKPPARFEAGTPPISQVIGLGVAIDYLNSVGMDKIFEYEKSLLDYGTRLLSDIDGLRIIGNAKEKAAILSIYLDAAHPHDIITMLDQDGIALRGGHHCAQPTMIRFGVPATARASMAFYNKFSEIDALAESLRKIIKFFS
;
A
#
# COMPACT_ATOMS: atom_id res chain seq x y z
N MET A 1 -2.76 -4.89 -12.15
CA MET A 1 -2.70 -3.75 -13.06
C MET A 1 -1.25 -3.41 -13.23
N LYS A 2 -0.74 -3.48 -14.46
CA LYS A 2 0.61 -3.02 -14.76
C LYS A 2 0.61 -1.49 -14.70
N VAL A 3 1.63 -0.91 -14.06
CA VAL A 3 1.82 0.54 -14.04
C VAL A 3 2.71 0.91 -15.22
N ASP A 4 2.24 1.84 -16.03
CA ASP A 4 3.01 2.46 -17.10
C ASP A 4 3.01 3.98 -16.89
N VAL A 5 4.16 4.51 -16.46
CA VAL A 5 4.30 5.94 -16.15
C VAL A 5 4.32 6.82 -17.40
N GLN A 6 4.61 6.24 -18.57
CA GLN A 6 4.55 6.97 -19.84
C GLN A 6 3.10 7.13 -20.30
N ASP A 7 2.29 6.08 -20.16
CA ASP A 7 0.85 6.11 -20.48
C ASP A 7 0.07 7.02 -19.51
N ILE A 8 0.42 6.99 -18.21
CA ILE A 8 -0.16 7.89 -17.20
C ILE A 8 0.22 9.35 -17.45
N ASP A 9 1.37 9.59 -18.10
CA ASP A 9 1.93 10.92 -18.40
C ASP A 9 2.12 11.83 -17.17
N CYS A 10 2.30 11.24 -15.98
CA CYS A 10 2.55 12.00 -14.75
C CYS A 10 3.96 12.58 -14.70
N ASP A 11 4.12 13.76 -14.09
CA ASP A 11 5.44 14.35 -13.85
C ASP A 11 6.25 13.57 -12.82
N PHE A 12 5.58 13.01 -11.81
CA PHE A 12 6.17 12.20 -10.75
C PHE A 12 5.31 10.98 -10.43
N TYR A 13 5.97 9.87 -10.10
CA TYR A 13 5.32 8.69 -9.56
C TYR A 13 6.18 8.10 -8.44
N THR A 14 5.59 7.79 -7.28
CA THR A 14 6.35 7.28 -6.12
C THR A 14 5.78 5.95 -5.63
N PHE A 15 6.65 5.11 -5.09
CA PHE A 15 6.27 3.85 -4.47
C PHE A 15 7.22 3.47 -3.33
N SER A 16 6.78 2.52 -2.50
CA SER A 16 7.57 1.98 -1.38
C SER A 16 7.76 0.48 -1.56
N GLY A 17 9.01 0.02 -1.53
CA GLY A 17 9.37 -1.37 -1.83
C GLY A 17 8.72 -2.38 -0.88
N HIS A 18 8.57 -2.04 0.39
CA HIS A 18 7.96 -2.95 1.38
C HIS A 18 6.46 -3.25 1.15
N LYS A 19 5.81 -2.56 0.20
CA LYS A 19 4.46 -2.88 -0.27
C LYS A 19 4.45 -3.72 -1.55
N MET A 20 5.64 -3.99 -2.09
CA MET A 20 5.90 -4.79 -3.27
C MET A 20 6.80 -5.98 -2.91
N TYR A 21 6.64 -6.51 -1.69
CA TYR A 21 7.36 -7.70 -1.21
C TYR A 21 8.89 -7.54 -1.14
N ALA A 22 9.39 -6.30 -1.18
CA ALA A 22 10.81 -5.96 -1.06
C ALA A 22 11.19 -5.61 0.40
N PRO A 23 12.50 -5.44 0.71
CA PRO A 23 12.95 -5.02 2.03
C PRO A 23 12.36 -3.67 2.49
N SER A 24 12.36 -3.43 3.80
CA SER A 24 12.09 -2.10 4.36
C SER A 24 13.22 -1.12 4.04
N GLY A 25 12.93 0.19 4.08
CA GLY A 25 13.94 1.24 3.88
C GLY A 25 14.29 1.54 2.42
N ILE A 26 13.57 0.97 1.45
CA ILE A 26 13.72 1.28 0.02
C ILE A 26 12.38 1.65 -0.61
N GLY A 27 12.44 2.57 -1.57
CA GLY A 27 11.35 2.96 -2.45
C GLY A 27 11.91 3.48 -3.76
N GLY A 28 11.05 4.08 -4.57
CA GLY A 28 11.46 4.71 -5.81
C GLY A 28 10.61 5.92 -6.14
N MET A 29 11.21 6.84 -6.87
CA MET A 29 10.54 7.98 -7.48
C MET A 29 10.90 7.99 -8.95
N PHE A 30 9.90 7.89 -9.81
CA PHE A 30 9.99 8.32 -11.18
C PHE A 30 9.76 9.83 -11.24
N GLY A 31 10.53 10.52 -12.07
CA GLY A 31 10.26 11.88 -12.47
C GLY A 31 10.61 12.08 -13.94
N LYS A 32 9.81 12.87 -14.66
CA LYS A 32 10.15 13.29 -16.03
C LYS A 32 11.45 14.07 -16.02
N MET A 33 12.33 13.79 -16.98
CA MET A 33 13.70 14.34 -16.97
C MET A 33 13.68 15.87 -17.02
N GLU A 34 12.83 16.45 -17.88
CA GLU A 34 12.66 17.90 -18.00
C GLU A 34 12.17 18.56 -16.71
N VAL A 35 11.42 17.85 -15.88
CA VAL A 35 10.99 18.34 -14.57
C VAL A 35 12.12 18.19 -13.56
N MET A 36 12.74 17.01 -13.48
CA MET A 36 13.83 16.72 -12.54
C MET A 36 15.06 17.63 -12.74
N GLU A 37 15.35 18.04 -13.98
CA GLU A 37 16.47 18.94 -14.27
C GLU A 37 16.27 20.34 -13.67
N THR A 38 15.02 20.82 -13.54
CA THR A 38 14.68 22.12 -12.93
C THR A 38 14.72 22.11 -11.41
N MET A 39 14.71 20.93 -10.79
CA MET A 39 14.67 20.79 -9.34
C MET A 39 16.04 20.98 -8.70
N VAL A 40 16.04 21.66 -7.55
CA VAL A 40 17.21 21.81 -6.67
C VAL A 40 17.45 20.51 -5.89
N PRO A 41 18.69 20.22 -5.47
CA PRO A 41 18.96 19.09 -4.59
C PRO A 41 18.14 19.12 -3.30
N TYR A 42 17.78 17.94 -2.78
CA TYR A 42 17.05 17.81 -1.51
C TYR A 42 18.00 17.51 -0.35
N VAL A 43 18.61 16.32 -0.35
CA VAL A 43 19.71 15.96 0.55
C VAL A 43 21.03 16.19 -0.21
N THR A 44 22.04 16.73 0.46
CA THR A 44 23.34 17.06 -0.13
C THR A 44 24.47 16.33 0.58
N GLY A 45 25.50 15.90 -0.17
CA GLY A 45 26.64 15.18 0.39
C GLY A 45 27.52 14.59 -0.72
N GLY A 46 28.22 13.49 -0.41
CA GLY A 46 28.91 12.69 -1.42
C GLY A 46 27.95 12.12 -2.49
N ASP A 47 28.51 11.59 -3.57
CA ASP A 47 27.82 10.96 -4.72
C ASP A 47 26.94 11.87 -5.59
N MET A 48 26.28 12.88 -5.01
CA MET A 48 25.36 13.79 -5.71
C MET A 48 26.01 15.07 -6.27
N ILE A 49 27.29 15.30 -5.95
CA ILE A 49 28.08 16.44 -6.42
C ILE A 49 28.82 16.12 -7.72
N MET A 50 29.19 17.15 -8.47
CA MET A 50 30.16 17.07 -9.57
C MET A 50 31.50 17.66 -9.14
N GLN A 51 31.50 18.81 -8.49
CA GLN A 51 32.69 19.45 -7.95
C GLN A 51 32.36 20.20 -6.66
N VAL A 52 33.28 20.14 -5.69
CA VAL A 52 33.20 20.88 -4.44
C VAL A 52 34.49 21.67 -4.24
N THR A 53 34.35 22.97 -3.97
CA THR A 53 35.41 23.90 -3.54
C THR A 53 34.90 24.66 -2.32
N LEU A 54 35.75 25.47 -1.66
CA LEU A 54 35.30 26.28 -0.53
C LEU A 54 34.32 27.39 -0.97
N GLU A 55 34.45 27.87 -2.20
CA GLU A 55 33.68 28.98 -2.75
C GLU A 55 32.44 28.54 -3.52
N LYS A 56 32.44 27.32 -4.08
CA LYS A 56 31.39 26.83 -4.98
C LYS A 56 31.23 25.31 -4.99
N THR A 57 29.99 24.87 -5.09
CA THR A 57 29.60 23.49 -5.37
C THR A 57 28.79 23.42 -6.67
N THR A 58 29.05 22.40 -7.48
CA THR A 58 28.23 22.03 -8.64
C THR A 58 27.68 20.62 -8.44
N TYR A 59 26.46 20.36 -8.92
CA TYR A 59 25.73 19.13 -8.67
C TYR A 59 25.75 18.20 -9.89
N ALA A 60 25.65 16.90 -9.64
CA ALA A 60 25.39 15.91 -10.67
C ALA A 60 24.04 16.16 -11.36
N LYS A 61 23.85 15.52 -12.52
CA LYS A 61 22.53 15.43 -13.16
C LYS A 61 21.66 14.41 -12.41
N PRO A 62 20.32 14.50 -12.50
CA PRO A 62 19.44 13.43 -12.08
C PRO A 62 19.82 12.09 -12.76
N PRO A 63 19.64 10.93 -12.08
CA PRO A 63 19.07 10.77 -10.74
C PRO A 63 20.05 11.06 -9.59
N ALA A 64 21.36 10.96 -9.83
CA ALA A 64 22.40 11.06 -8.79
C ALA A 64 22.30 12.34 -7.94
N ARG A 65 21.83 13.46 -8.52
CA ARG A 65 21.52 14.71 -7.78
C ARG A 65 20.68 14.49 -6.52
N PHE A 66 19.82 13.47 -6.50
CA PHE A 66 18.85 13.19 -5.44
C PHE A 66 19.24 12.00 -4.56
N GLU A 67 20.41 11.40 -4.77
CA GLU A 67 20.89 10.19 -4.09
C GLU A 67 22.19 10.51 -3.34
N ALA A 68 22.10 11.36 -2.33
CA ALA A 68 23.25 11.82 -1.57
C ALA A 68 23.79 10.73 -0.62
N GLY A 69 25.09 10.48 -0.73
CA GLY A 69 25.81 9.51 0.09
C GLY A 69 25.47 8.06 -0.25
N THR A 70 26.04 7.14 0.54
CA THR A 70 25.89 5.70 0.31
C THR A 70 24.41 5.30 0.30
N PRO A 71 23.88 4.76 -0.81
CA PRO A 71 22.48 4.39 -0.90
C PRO A 71 22.19 3.11 -0.08
N PRO A 72 20.91 2.75 0.11
CA PRO A 72 20.52 1.47 0.70
C PRO A 72 20.81 0.29 -0.27
N ILE A 73 22.10 -0.06 -0.41
CA ILE A 73 22.64 -0.97 -1.44
C ILE A 73 21.97 -2.35 -1.42
N SER A 74 21.90 -3.01 -0.27
CA SER A 74 21.31 -4.36 -0.20
C SER A 74 19.79 -4.32 -0.40
N GLN A 75 19.14 -3.24 0.02
CA GLN A 75 17.70 -3.08 -0.14
C GLN A 75 17.31 -2.81 -1.60
N VAL A 76 18.09 -2.02 -2.36
CA VAL A 76 17.82 -1.82 -3.80
C VAL A 76 18.04 -3.11 -4.60
N ILE A 77 19.03 -3.93 -4.23
CA ILE A 77 19.21 -5.26 -4.81
C ILE A 77 17.98 -6.14 -4.51
N GLY A 78 17.54 -6.17 -3.25
CA GLY A 78 16.34 -6.92 -2.85
C GLY A 78 15.06 -6.43 -3.53
N LEU A 79 14.94 -5.13 -3.79
CA LEU A 79 13.84 -4.56 -4.57
C LEU A 79 13.85 -5.06 -6.02
N GLY A 80 15.03 -5.13 -6.66
CA GLY A 80 15.17 -5.72 -7.99
C GLY A 80 14.65 -7.16 -8.04
N VAL A 81 15.06 -7.99 -7.08
CA VAL A 81 14.60 -9.38 -6.97
C VAL A 81 13.08 -9.48 -6.74
N ALA A 82 12.51 -8.61 -5.91
CA ALA A 82 11.07 -8.59 -5.67
C ALA A 82 10.27 -8.19 -6.93
N ILE A 83 10.79 -7.25 -7.74
CA ILE A 83 10.21 -6.89 -9.03
C ILE A 83 10.28 -8.07 -10.00
N ASP A 84 11.42 -8.76 -10.08
CA ASP A 84 11.56 -9.96 -10.92
C ASP A 84 10.59 -11.06 -10.51
N TYR A 85 10.40 -11.27 -9.21
CA TYR A 85 9.43 -12.21 -8.68
C TYR A 85 8.00 -11.86 -9.13
N LEU A 86 7.59 -10.60 -8.98
CA LEU A 86 6.27 -10.14 -9.42
C LEU A 86 6.05 -10.29 -10.92
N ASN A 87 7.07 -9.97 -11.72
CA ASN A 87 7.03 -10.16 -13.17
C ASN A 87 6.92 -11.65 -13.54
N SER A 88 7.60 -12.54 -12.81
CA SER A 88 7.56 -13.99 -13.06
C SER A 88 6.18 -14.61 -12.77
N VAL A 89 5.50 -14.14 -11.72
CA VAL A 89 4.10 -14.52 -11.44
C VAL A 89 3.18 -13.95 -12.52
N GLY A 90 3.40 -12.69 -12.89
CA GLY A 90 2.67 -11.96 -13.92
C GLY A 90 1.65 -10.99 -13.33
N MET A 91 1.84 -9.70 -13.58
CA MET A 91 1.03 -8.62 -12.98
C MET A 91 -0.46 -8.67 -13.35
N ASP A 92 -0.81 -9.23 -14.51
CA ASP A 92 -2.21 -9.41 -14.92
C ASP A 92 -2.85 -10.58 -14.17
N LYS A 93 -2.12 -11.67 -13.93
CA LYS A 93 -2.61 -12.80 -13.14
C LYS A 93 -2.83 -12.40 -11.69
N ILE A 94 -1.89 -11.66 -11.12
CA ILE A 94 -2.01 -11.08 -9.77
C ILE A 94 -3.28 -10.24 -9.68
N PHE A 95 -3.50 -9.36 -10.66
CA PHE A 95 -4.66 -8.49 -10.70
C PHE A 95 -5.99 -9.24 -10.76
N GLU A 96 -6.12 -10.18 -11.70
CA GLU A 96 -7.37 -10.94 -11.85
C GLU A 96 -7.65 -11.80 -10.60
N TYR A 97 -6.61 -12.37 -9.99
CA TYR A 97 -6.77 -13.14 -8.77
C TYR A 97 -7.16 -12.26 -7.57
N GLU A 98 -6.48 -11.14 -7.35
CA GLU A 98 -6.82 -10.19 -6.29
C GLU A 98 -8.22 -9.60 -6.48
N LYS A 99 -8.64 -9.36 -7.73
CA LYS A 99 -10.00 -8.96 -8.06
C LYS A 99 -11.01 -10.06 -7.69
N SER A 100 -10.70 -11.32 -7.95
CA SER A 100 -11.57 -12.43 -7.54
C SER A 100 -11.72 -12.54 -6.02
N LEU A 101 -10.63 -12.33 -5.26
CA LEU A 101 -10.66 -12.25 -3.79
C LEU A 101 -11.52 -11.08 -3.31
N LEU A 102 -11.35 -9.91 -3.92
CA LEU A 102 -12.15 -8.72 -3.63
C LEU A 102 -13.64 -8.96 -3.87
N ASP A 103 -14.00 -9.50 -5.03
CA ASP A 103 -15.40 -9.74 -5.41
C ASP A 103 -16.05 -10.76 -4.47
N TYR A 104 -15.32 -11.84 -4.15
CA TYR A 104 -15.77 -12.84 -3.20
C TYR A 104 -15.98 -12.25 -1.80
N GLY A 105 -14.97 -11.56 -1.27
CA GLY A 105 -15.05 -10.95 0.06
C GLY A 105 -16.09 -9.84 0.14
N THR A 106 -16.27 -9.05 -0.92
CA THR A 106 -17.32 -8.02 -0.96
C THR A 106 -18.69 -8.66 -0.82
N ARG A 107 -19.02 -9.69 -1.63
CA ARG A 107 -20.31 -10.40 -1.50
C ARG A 107 -20.49 -11.00 -0.12
N LEU A 108 -19.52 -11.77 0.35
CA LEU A 108 -19.61 -12.52 1.59
C LEU A 108 -19.80 -11.60 2.82
N LEU A 109 -19.12 -10.46 2.85
CA LEU A 109 -19.21 -9.50 3.95
C LEU A 109 -20.43 -8.60 3.82
N SER A 110 -20.91 -8.30 2.62
CA SER A 110 -22.16 -7.53 2.42
C SER A 110 -23.40 -8.25 2.93
N ASP A 111 -23.36 -9.58 3.06
CA ASP A 111 -24.46 -10.39 3.62
C ASP A 111 -24.47 -10.43 5.16
N ILE A 112 -23.58 -9.68 5.83
CA ILE A 112 -23.50 -9.66 7.29
C ILE A 112 -24.26 -8.43 7.82
N ASP A 113 -25.38 -8.68 8.52
CA ASP A 113 -26.17 -7.62 9.16
C ASP A 113 -25.33 -6.81 10.16
N GLY A 114 -25.45 -5.49 10.10
CA GLY A 114 -24.67 -4.56 10.94
C GLY A 114 -23.24 -4.31 10.47
N LEU A 115 -22.81 -4.92 9.35
CA LEU A 115 -21.54 -4.64 8.69
C LEU A 115 -21.72 -3.67 7.53
N ARG A 116 -20.88 -2.64 7.49
CA ARG A 116 -20.78 -1.72 6.34
C ARG A 116 -19.38 -1.73 5.75
N ILE A 117 -19.29 -1.97 4.44
CA ILE A 117 -18.06 -1.76 3.67
C ILE A 117 -17.96 -0.28 3.29
N ILE A 118 -16.84 0.36 3.66
CA ILE A 118 -16.54 1.75 3.34
C ILE A 118 -15.74 1.81 2.03
N GLY A 119 -16.41 2.25 0.95
CA GLY A 119 -15.83 2.45 -0.37
C GLY A 119 -16.15 1.31 -1.35
N ASN A 120 -17.08 1.55 -2.28
CA ASN A 120 -17.57 0.60 -3.29
C ASN A 120 -17.34 1.12 -4.72
N ALA A 121 -16.16 1.72 -4.97
CA ALA A 121 -15.80 2.13 -6.32
C ALA A 121 -15.80 0.92 -7.27
N LYS A 122 -16.25 1.13 -8.52
CA LYS A 122 -16.31 0.08 -9.55
C LYS A 122 -14.96 -0.60 -9.77
N GLU A 123 -13.89 0.19 -9.74
CA GLU A 123 -12.51 -0.28 -9.86
C GLU A 123 -11.77 0.09 -8.58
N LYS A 124 -11.30 -0.94 -7.87
CA LYS A 124 -10.53 -0.77 -6.63
C LYS A 124 -9.62 -1.98 -6.42
N ALA A 125 -8.54 -1.76 -5.68
CA ALA A 125 -7.67 -2.84 -5.20
C ALA A 125 -8.40 -3.72 -4.17
N ALA A 126 -7.83 -4.90 -3.88
CA ALA A 126 -8.32 -5.90 -2.95
C ALA A 126 -8.25 -5.46 -1.47
N ILE A 127 -8.90 -4.35 -1.15
CA ILE A 127 -8.92 -3.69 0.15
C ILE A 127 -10.38 -3.46 0.58
N LEU A 128 -10.72 -4.03 1.72
CA LEU A 128 -12.03 -3.93 2.36
C LEU A 128 -11.88 -3.18 3.68
N SER A 129 -12.33 -1.93 3.71
CA SER A 129 -12.50 -1.16 4.95
C SER A 129 -13.87 -1.48 5.51
N ILE A 130 -13.91 -2.05 6.71
CA ILE A 130 -15.06 -2.61 7.39
C ILE A 130 -15.39 -1.72 8.59
N TYR A 131 -16.66 -1.40 8.74
CA TYR A 131 -17.22 -0.72 9.90
C TYR A 131 -18.36 -1.57 10.45
N LEU A 132 -18.35 -1.84 11.76
CA LEU A 132 -19.45 -2.50 12.47
C LEU A 132 -20.12 -1.49 13.39
N ASP A 133 -21.45 -1.40 13.35
CA ASP A 133 -22.18 -0.52 14.27
C ASP A 133 -22.10 -1.02 15.73
N ALA A 134 -21.96 -2.34 15.90
CA ALA A 134 -21.98 -3.00 17.21
C ALA A 134 -20.68 -2.87 18.03
N ALA A 135 -19.55 -2.54 17.42
CA ALA A 135 -18.24 -2.65 18.07
C ALA A 135 -17.25 -1.57 17.65
N HIS A 136 -16.43 -1.10 18.60
CA HIS A 136 -15.34 -0.19 18.28
C HIS A 136 -14.26 -0.94 17.47
N PRO A 137 -13.64 -0.32 16.43
CA PRO A 137 -12.64 -0.99 15.60
C PRO A 137 -11.46 -1.63 16.37
N HIS A 138 -11.06 -1.10 17.52
CA HIS A 138 -10.01 -1.72 18.33
C HIS A 138 -10.42 -3.05 18.96
N ASP A 139 -11.68 -3.20 19.36
CA ASP A 139 -12.20 -4.45 19.92
C ASP A 139 -12.29 -5.51 18.82
N ILE A 140 -12.77 -5.12 17.64
CA ILE A 140 -12.85 -5.98 16.45
C ILE A 140 -11.46 -6.55 16.12
N ILE A 141 -10.42 -5.71 16.08
CA ILE A 141 -9.06 -6.16 15.78
C ILE A 141 -8.51 -7.08 16.87
N THR A 142 -8.77 -6.77 18.14
CA THR A 142 -8.28 -7.59 19.25
C THR A 142 -8.90 -8.99 19.23
N MET A 143 -10.20 -9.09 18.93
CA MET A 143 -10.88 -10.39 18.81
C MET A 143 -10.46 -11.15 17.55
N LEU A 144 -10.29 -10.47 16.41
CA LEU A 144 -9.79 -11.10 15.20
C LEU A 144 -8.36 -11.65 15.38
N ASP A 145 -7.51 -10.94 16.12
CA ASP A 145 -6.14 -11.38 16.42
C ASP A 145 -6.13 -12.68 17.25
N GLN A 146 -7.07 -12.84 18.19
CA GLN A 146 -7.25 -14.10 18.94
C GLN A 146 -7.64 -15.28 18.06
N ASP A 147 -8.34 -15.02 16.95
CA ASP A 147 -8.67 -16.01 15.92
C ASP A 147 -7.52 -16.21 14.91
N GLY A 148 -6.39 -15.53 15.08
CA GLY A 148 -5.23 -15.60 14.17
C GLY A 148 -5.39 -14.77 12.89
N ILE A 149 -6.33 -13.83 12.85
CA ILE A 149 -6.69 -13.05 11.67
C ILE A 149 -6.15 -11.61 11.80
N ALA A 150 -5.10 -11.31 11.05
CA ALA A 150 -4.43 -10.00 11.10
C ALA A 150 -5.13 -8.96 10.21
N LEU A 151 -5.86 -8.03 10.82
CA LEU A 151 -6.35 -6.80 10.20
C LEU A 151 -5.70 -5.56 10.84
N ARG A 152 -5.89 -4.39 10.21
CA ARG A 152 -5.51 -3.11 10.83
C ARG A 152 -6.74 -2.31 11.24
N GLY A 153 -6.77 -1.82 12.47
CA GLY A 153 -7.80 -0.90 12.97
C GLY A 153 -7.29 0.54 13.02
N GLY A 154 -8.19 1.50 12.83
CA GLY A 154 -7.90 2.92 13.03
C GLY A 154 -8.17 3.77 11.79
N HIS A 155 -7.38 4.84 11.65
CA HIS A 155 -7.56 5.86 10.61
C HIS A 155 -6.78 5.59 9.32
N HIS A 156 -5.87 4.59 9.31
CA HIS A 156 -5.05 4.23 8.15
C HIS A 156 -4.23 5.37 7.54
N CYS A 157 -3.79 6.31 8.38
CA CYS A 157 -3.11 7.55 7.96
C CYS A 157 -3.98 8.45 7.05
N ALA A 158 -5.31 8.32 7.12
CA ALA A 158 -6.29 9.03 6.29
C ALA A 158 -7.47 9.58 7.12
N GLN A 159 -7.18 10.30 8.22
CA GLN A 159 -8.19 10.86 9.11
C GLN A 159 -9.28 11.71 8.41
N PRO A 160 -8.95 12.59 7.43
CA PRO A 160 -9.99 13.34 6.71
C PRO A 160 -10.99 12.45 5.96
N THR A 161 -10.55 11.28 5.48
CA THR A 161 -11.44 10.29 4.86
C THR A 161 -12.43 9.72 5.86
N MET A 162 -12.00 9.46 7.11
CA MET A 162 -12.87 8.99 8.18
C MET A 162 -13.98 10.02 8.49
N ILE A 163 -13.61 11.30 8.60
CA ILE A 163 -14.56 12.42 8.77
C ILE A 163 -15.56 12.46 7.62
N ARG A 164 -15.10 12.36 6.36
CA ARG A 164 -15.95 12.39 5.16
C ARG A 164 -16.98 11.27 5.11
N PHE A 165 -16.66 10.10 5.67
CA PHE A 165 -17.55 8.92 5.73
C PHE A 165 -18.33 8.82 7.05
N GLY A 166 -18.14 9.75 7.98
CA GLY A 166 -18.85 9.82 9.25
C GLY A 166 -18.54 8.64 10.17
N VAL A 167 -17.31 8.11 10.13
CA VAL A 167 -16.87 7.02 11.01
C VAL A 167 -15.64 7.45 11.81
N PRO A 168 -15.48 7.02 13.07
CA PRO A 168 -14.29 7.33 13.85
C PRO A 168 -13.04 6.59 13.34
N ALA A 169 -13.22 5.34 12.92
CA ALA A 169 -12.18 4.47 12.41
C ALA A 169 -12.81 3.28 11.64
N THR A 170 -11.98 2.49 10.97
CA THR A 170 -12.40 1.23 10.32
C THR A 170 -11.41 0.11 10.65
N ALA A 171 -11.88 -1.14 10.62
CA ALA A 171 -11.01 -2.30 10.45
C ALA A 171 -10.72 -2.47 8.96
N ARG A 172 -9.50 -2.84 8.56
CA ARG A 172 -9.14 -2.95 7.15
C ARG A 172 -8.47 -4.29 6.86
N ALA A 173 -9.15 -5.09 6.03
CA ALA A 173 -8.57 -6.25 5.37
C ALA A 173 -7.97 -5.81 4.03
N SER A 174 -6.65 -5.91 3.90
CA SER A 174 -5.91 -5.63 2.66
C SER A 174 -5.27 -6.92 2.20
N MET A 175 -5.84 -7.50 1.15
CA MET A 175 -5.46 -8.81 0.62
C MET A 175 -4.38 -8.66 -0.45
N ALA A 176 -3.61 -9.73 -0.63
CA ALA A 176 -2.58 -9.89 -1.65
C ALA A 176 -2.79 -11.21 -2.39
N PHE A 177 -2.10 -11.41 -3.51
CA PHE A 177 -2.25 -12.61 -4.34
C PHE A 177 -1.87 -13.95 -3.66
N TYR A 178 -1.25 -13.94 -2.49
CA TYR A 178 -1.01 -15.17 -1.72
C TYR A 178 -2.17 -15.55 -0.79
N ASN A 179 -3.15 -14.65 -0.59
CA ASN A 179 -4.31 -14.94 0.23
C ASN A 179 -5.25 -15.95 -0.45
N LYS A 180 -6.11 -16.59 0.35
CA LYS A 180 -7.03 -17.64 -0.10
C LYS A 180 -8.48 -17.27 0.23
N PHE A 181 -9.42 -17.77 -0.56
CA PHE A 181 -10.86 -17.62 -0.28
C PHE A 181 -11.25 -18.14 1.12
N SER A 182 -10.65 -19.24 1.56
CA SER A 182 -10.86 -19.79 2.91
C SER A 182 -10.44 -18.86 4.04
N GLU A 183 -9.48 -17.95 3.81
CA GLU A 183 -9.09 -16.94 4.81
C GLU A 183 -10.15 -15.84 4.91
N ILE A 184 -10.85 -15.56 3.79
CA ILE A 184 -11.98 -14.63 3.75
C ILE A 184 -13.20 -15.28 4.45
N ASP A 185 -13.40 -16.58 4.29
CA ASP A 185 -14.42 -17.33 5.02
C ASP A 185 -14.20 -17.26 6.53
N ALA A 186 -12.96 -17.48 6.98
CA ALA A 186 -12.57 -17.37 8.39
C ALA A 186 -12.80 -15.95 8.93
N LEU A 187 -12.46 -14.91 8.15
CA LEU A 187 -12.77 -13.52 8.49
C LEU A 187 -14.28 -13.29 8.66
N ALA A 188 -15.09 -13.75 7.73
CA ALA A 188 -16.54 -13.58 7.77
C ALA A 188 -17.17 -14.33 8.97
N GLU A 189 -16.70 -15.54 9.27
CA GLU A 189 -17.14 -16.30 10.45
C GLU A 189 -16.78 -15.57 11.75
N SER A 190 -15.55 -15.08 11.88
CA SER A 190 -15.11 -14.34 13.07
C SER A 190 -15.89 -13.03 13.25
N LEU A 191 -16.13 -12.27 12.18
CA LEU A 191 -16.95 -11.06 12.24
C LEU A 191 -18.38 -11.34 12.72
N ARG A 192 -19.01 -12.44 12.27
CA ARG A 192 -20.34 -12.86 12.77
C ARG A 192 -20.31 -13.21 14.27
N LYS A 193 -19.23 -13.86 14.75
CA LYS A 193 -19.05 -14.14 16.19
C LYS A 193 -18.90 -12.85 16.99
N ILE A 194 -18.14 -11.88 16.50
CA ILE A 194 -17.94 -10.57 17.13
C ILE A 194 -19.27 -9.83 17.22
N ILE A 195 -20.05 -9.76 16.13
CA ILE A 195 -21.37 -9.11 16.14
C ILE A 195 -22.27 -9.74 17.18
N LYS A 196 -22.33 -11.08 17.24
CA LYS A 196 -23.12 -11.81 18.24
C LYS A 196 -22.66 -11.56 19.68
N PHE A 197 -21.38 -11.28 19.90
CA PHE A 197 -20.84 -10.97 21.22
C PHE A 197 -21.27 -9.59 21.73
N PHE A 198 -21.42 -8.61 20.83
CA PHE A 198 -21.79 -7.22 21.15
C PHE A 198 -23.28 -6.89 20.96
N SER A 199 -24.07 -7.81 20.40
CA SER A 199 -25.53 -7.68 20.24
C SER A 199 -26.28 -8.23 21.45
#